data_AF-A0A328IN83-F1
#
_entry.id   AF-A0A328IN83-F1
#
_cell.length_a   1.000
_cell.length_b   1.000
_cell.length_c   1.000
_cell.angle_alpha   90.00
_cell.angle_beta   90.00
_cell.angle_gamma   90.00
#
_symmetry.space_group_name_H-M   'P 1'
#
loop_
_entity.id
_entity.type
_entity.pdbx_description
1 polymer ?
#
loop_
_entity_poly.entity_id
_entity_poly.type
_entity_poly.pdbx_seq_one_letter_code
_entity_poly.pdbx_strand_id
1 'polypeptide(L)' 'IPVPNPHLRKTGKREIVKGDIPSPVDPPDTCRFVKRCPKAFDRCGKESPSLKEASDGHFVSCFLYGE' A
#
# COMPACT_ATOMS: atom_id res chain seq x y z
N ILE A 1 16.95 22.80 -13.74
CA ILE A 1 15.48 22.65 -13.81
C ILE A 1 15.18 21.57 -14.84
N PRO A 2 14.45 20.48 -14.52
CA PRO A 2 14.17 19.40 -15.46
C PRO A 2 13.27 19.89 -16.60
N VAL A 3 13.64 19.60 -17.85
CA VAL A 3 12.85 19.99 -19.02
C VAL A 3 11.63 19.06 -19.11
N PRO A 4 10.39 19.59 -19.15
CA PRO A 4 9.18 18.78 -19.25
C PRO A 4 9.06 18.20 -20.66
N ASN A 5 9.81 17.12 -20.95
CA ASN A 5 9.71 16.39 -22.19
C ASN A 5 8.89 15.09 -21.99
N PRO A 6 7.70 14.97 -22.60
CA PRO A 6 6.82 13.82 -22.43
C PRO A 6 7.43 12.51 -22.98
N HIS A 7 8.41 12.58 -23.89
CA HIS A 7 9.10 11.40 -24.41
C HIS A 7 10.09 10.81 -23.39
N LEU A 8 10.66 11.62 -22.51
CA LEU A 8 11.54 11.15 -21.42
C LEU A 8 10.77 10.42 -20.32
N ARG A 9 9.45 10.61 -20.21
CA ARG A 9 8.60 9.91 -19.22
C ARG A 9 8.38 8.43 -19.53
N LYS A 10 8.72 7.96 -20.74
CA LYS A 10 8.51 6.56 -21.17
C LYS A 10 9.69 5.63 -20.81
N THR A 11 10.87 6.19 -20.58
CA THR A 11 12.11 5.44 -20.28
C THR A 11 12.29 5.11 -18.79
N GLY A 12 11.51 5.74 -17.91
CA GLY A 12 11.49 5.38 -16.49
C GLY A 12 10.84 4.02 -16.30
N LYS A 13 11.57 3.05 -15.72
CA LYS A 13 11.03 1.75 -15.28
C LYS A 13 9.87 2.01 -14.31
N ARG A 14 8.63 1.99 -14.84
CA ARG A 14 7.43 2.03 -14.00
C ARG A 14 7.22 0.62 -13.51
N GLU A 15 7.49 0.37 -12.23
CA GLU A 15 6.94 -0.81 -11.58
C GLU A 15 5.42 -0.65 -11.55
N ILE A 16 4.75 -1.43 -12.39
CA ILE A 16 3.30 -1.52 -12.42
C ILE A 16 2.89 -2.12 -11.08
N VAL A 17 2.28 -1.31 -10.21
CA VAL A 17 1.70 -1.80 -8.96
C VAL A 17 0.57 -2.76 -9.32
N LYS A 18 0.83 -4.06 -9.20
CA LYS A 18 -0.14 -5.12 -9.49
C LYS A 18 -1.21 -5.15 -8.39
N GLY A 19 -2.44 -5.46 -8.79
CA GLY A 19 -3.57 -5.71 -7.89
C GLY A 19 -4.70 -4.69 -8.04
N ASP A 20 -5.91 -5.20 -7.83
CA ASP A 20 -7.18 -4.51 -8.06
C ASP A 20 -7.56 -3.63 -6.85
N ILE A 21 -8.21 -2.50 -7.09
CA ILE A 21 -8.73 -1.64 -6.02
C ILE A 21 -10.02 -2.28 -5.52
N PRO A 22 -10.10 -2.78 -4.28
CA PRO A 22 -11.34 -3.31 -3.75
C PRO A 22 -12.41 -2.21 -3.74
N SER A 23 -13.67 -2.59 -4.00
CA SER A 23 -14.78 -1.66 -4.03
C SER A 23 -14.80 -0.80 -2.76
N PRO A 24 -14.87 0.54 -2.87
CA PRO A 24 -14.86 1.45 -1.73
C PRO A 24 -16.17 1.40 -0.92
N VAL A 25 -17.22 0.76 -1.45
CA VAL A 25 -18.57 0.71 -0.85
C VAL A 25 -18.65 -0.35 0.26
N ASP A 26 -17.97 -1.49 0.08
CA ASP A 26 -17.95 -2.60 1.04
C ASP A 26 -16.50 -3.09 1.22
N PRO A 27 -15.68 -2.38 2.01
CA PRO A 27 -14.36 -2.88 2.36
C PRO A 27 -14.53 -4.10 3.28
N PRO A 28 -13.99 -5.28 2.91
CA PRO A 28 -13.96 -6.42 3.81
C PRO A 28 -13.15 -6.09 5.08
N ASP A 29 -13.44 -6.76 6.20
CA ASP A 29 -12.72 -6.67 7.50
C ASP A 29 -11.28 -7.24 7.45
N THR A 30 -10.59 -7.00 6.35
CA THR A 30 -9.23 -7.45 6.06
C THR A 30 -8.37 -6.24 5.74
N CYS A 31 -7.04 -6.40 5.75
CA CYS A 31 -6.16 -5.33 5.31
C CYS A 31 -6.48 -4.97 3.84
N ARG A 32 -6.90 -3.73 3.59
CA ARG A 32 -7.23 -3.23 2.24
C ARG A 32 -6.09 -3.40 1.23
N PHE A 33 -4.86 -3.47 1.73
CA PHE A 33 -3.65 -3.66 0.94
C PHE A 33 -3.27 -5.12 0.72
N VAL A 34 -3.97 -6.12 1.28
CA VAL A 34 -3.57 -7.55 1.21
C VAL A 34 -3.36 -8.04 -0.22
N LYS A 35 -4.19 -7.61 -1.18
CA LYS A 35 -4.07 -7.99 -2.61
C LYS A 35 -2.95 -7.26 -3.37
N ARG A 36 -2.42 -6.17 -2.81
CA ARG A 36 -1.42 -5.28 -3.44
C ARG A 36 -0.09 -5.23 -2.70
N CYS A 37 -0.06 -5.72 -1.46
CA CYS A 37 1.10 -5.65 -0.58
C CYS A 37 2.07 -6.79 -0.91
N PRO A 38 3.33 -6.50 -1.28
CA PRO A 38 4.34 -7.53 -1.53
C PRO A 38 4.78 -8.29 -0.27
N LYS A 39 4.39 -7.79 0.92
CA LYS A 39 4.68 -8.38 2.23
C LYS A 39 3.42 -8.94 2.90
N ALA A 40 2.34 -9.18 2.15
CA ALA A 40 1.12 -9.76 2.69
C ALA A 40 1.37 -11.17 3.24
N PHE A 41 0.74 -11.50 4.35
CA PHE A 41 0.76 -12.82 4.98
C PHE A 41 -0.64 -13.17 5.53
N ASP A 42 -0.81 -14.38 6.05
CA ASP A 42 -2.11 -14.94 6.49
C ASP A 42 -2.97 -13.99 7.33
N ARG A 43 -2.35 -13.25 8.26
CA ARG A 43 -3.07 -12.34 9.16
C ARG A 43 -3.69 -11.14 8.42
N CYS A 44 -3.02 -10.64 7.38
CA CYS A 44 -3.51 -9.51 6.58
C CYS A 44 -4.84 -9.82 5.87
N GLY A 45 -5.14 -11.09 5.60
CA GLY A 45 -6.38 -11.54 4.95
C GLY A 45 -7.50 -11.92 5.92
N LYS A 46 -7.28 -11.83 7.24
CA LYS A 46 -8.24 -12.26 8.27
C LYS A 46 -8.77 -11.11 9.11
N GLU A 47 -7.93 -10.10 9.36
CA GLU A 47 -8.26 -8.95 10.21
C GLU A 47 -7.65 -7.66 9.63
N SER A 48 -8.21 -6.52 10.03
CA SER A 48 -7.67 -5.19 9.72
C SER A 48 -6.68 -4.74 10.80
N PRO A 49 -5.50 -4.19 10.43
CA PRO A 49 -4.51 -3.75 11.39
C PRO A 49 -4.97 -2.48 12.12
N SER A 50 -4.71 -2.40 13.41
CA SER A 50 -4.93 -1.17 14.19
C SER A 50 -3.95 -0.07 13.78
N LEU A 51 -4.38 1.19 13.93
CA LEU A 51 -3.51 2.35 13.75
C LEU A 51 -2.55 2.43 14.95
N LYS A 52 -1.25 2.34 14.67
CA LYS A 52 -0.18 2.41 15.67
C LYS A 52 0.83 3.47 15.28
N GLU A 53 1.52 4.03 16.25
CA GLU A 53 2.65 4.92 16.00
C GLU A 53 3.89 4.07 15.70
N ALA A 54 4.55 4.29 14.55
CA ALA A 54 5.79 3.60 14.18
C ALA A 54 7.04 4.47 14.39
N SER A 55 6.88 5.79 14.46
CA SER A 55 7.89 6.74 14.91
C SER A 55 7.19 8.03 15.36
N ASP A 56 7.89 8.93 16.03
CA ASP A 56 7.32 10.20 16.52
C ASP A 56 6.52 10.94 15.42
N GLY A 57 5.21 11.07 15.63
CA GLY A 57 4.28 11.69 14.67
C GLY A 57 3.97 10.87 13.39
N HIS A 58 4.44 9.63 13.28
CA HIS A 58 4.22 8.75 12.13
C HIS A 58 3.36 7.53 12.51
N PHE A 59 2.14 7.50 11.99
CA PHE A 59 1.18 6.43 12.25
C PHE A 59 1.07 5.47 11.08
N VAL A 60 1.03 4.18 11.38
CA VAL A 60 0.89 3.09 10.43
C VAL A 60 -0.23 2.14 10.86
N SER A 61 -1.00 1.66 9.89
CA SER A 61 -1.93 0.54 10.08
C SER A 61 -1.36 -0.69 9.39
N CYS A 62 -0.27 -1.25 9.94
CA CYS A 62 0.37 -2.44 9.41
C CYS A 62 0.60 -3.47 10.51
N PHE A 63 0.46 -4.75 10.21
CA PHE A 63 0.84 -5.81 11.15
C PHE A 63 2.36 -6.00 11.26
N LEU A 64 3.14 -5.46 10.31
CA LEU A 64 4.60 -5.59 10.28
C LEU A 64 5.33 -4.44 10.98
N TYR A 65 4.67 -3.30 11.16
CA TYR A 65 5.30 -2.08 11.66
C TYR A 65 4.39 -1.47 12.73
N GLY A 66 4.94 -1.08 13.88
CA GLY A 66 4.21 -0.62 15.06
C GLY A 66 4.50 -1.48 16.28
N GLU A 67 5.80 -1.60 16.60
CA GLU A 67 6.30 -2.08 17.89
C GLU A 67 6.14 -0.97 18.94
#